data_AF-A0A800F298-F1
#
_entry.id   AF-A0A800F298-F1
#
_cell.length_a   1.000
_cell.length_b   1.000
_cell.length_c   1.000
_cell.angle_alpha   90.00
_cell.angle_beta   90.00
_cell.angle_gamma   90.00
#
_symmetry.space_group_name_H-M   'P 1'
#
loop_
_entity.id
_entity.type
_entity.pdbx_description
1 polymer ?
#
loop_
_entity_poly.entity_id
_entity_poly.type
_entity_poly.pdbx_seq_one_letter_code
_entity_poly.pdbx_strand_id
1 'polypeptide(L)'
;MELILKQSIENLGEVNDVIKVKNGYGRNYLIPKGMAMIANESNKKILSENLKQQEHKAAELYKGAKDAADKIQKATISVGAKVGKEEKIFGSVTNIQLAEAIKNITGIKVDRKKVNILDVI
;
A
#
# COMPACT_ATOMS: atom_id res chain seq x y z
N MET A 1 19.42 6.98 -27.97
CA MET A 1 19.43 5.68 -27.25
C MET A 1 18.15 5.55 -26.44
N GLU A 2 17.49 4.40 -26.51
CA GLU A 2 16.32 4.12 -25.67
C GLU A 2 16.74 3.41 -24.39
N LEU A 3 16.19 3.86 -23.26
CA LEU A 3 16.47 3.34 -21.94
C LEU A 3 15.19 3.13 -21.14
N ILE A 4 15.21 2.14 -20.25
CA ILE A 4 14.18 1.91 -19.23
C ILE A 4 14.72 2.47 -17.92
N LEU A 5 14.00 3.41 -17.31
CA LEU A 5 14.37 3.98 -16.02
C LEU A 5 14.13 2.96 -14.90
N LYS A 6 15.09 2.85 -13.98
CA LYS A 6 14.98 2.03 -12.77
C LYS A 6 14.59 2.84 -11.54
N GLN A 7 14.74 4.15 -11.62
CA GLN A 7 14.42 5.11 -10.57
C GLN A 7 13.75 6.33 -11.21
N SER A 8 12.88 7.00 -10.46
CA SER A 8 12.29 8.25 -10.89
C SER A 8 13.36 9.33 -10.91
N ILE A 9 13.42 10.11 -11.98
CA ILE A 9 14.38 11.20 -12.17
C ILE A 9 13.60 12.44 -12.58
N GLU A 10 13.78 13.50 -11.79
CA GLU A 10 13.20 14.80 -12.08
C GLU A 10 13.55 15.26 -13.50
N ASN A 11 12.54 15.73 -14.23
CA ASN A 11 12.64 16.20 -15.62
C ASN A 11 13.02 15.12 -16.65
N LEU A 12 12.93 13.84 -16.31
CA LEU A 12 13.26 12.75 -17.24
C LEU A 12 12.16 11.69 -17.34
N GLY A 13 11.59 11.25 -16.21
CA GLY A 13 10.52 10.25 -16.18
C GLY A 13 10.46 9.49 -14.86
N GLU A 14 9.47 8.59 -14.76
CA GLU A 14 9.25 7.75 -13.59
C GLU A 14 9.93 6.38 -13.69
N VAL A 15 9.87 5.60 -12.61
CA VAL A 15 10.32 4.21 -12.59
C VAL A 15 9.59 3.42 -13.67
N ASN A 16 10.32 2.57 -14.40
CA ASN A 16 9.85 1.73 -15.49
C ASN A 16 9.50 2.44 -16.81
N ASP A 17 9.68 3.76 -16.90
CA ASP A 17 9.44 4.47 -18.15
C ASP A 17 10.48 4.15 -19.23
N VAL A 18 10.01 4.03 -20.47
CA VAL A 18 10.86 3.91 -21.65
C VAL A 18 11.10 5.28 -22.25
N ILE A 19 12.31 5.81 -22.07
CA ILE A 19 12.69 7.16 -22.51
C ILE A 19 13.73 7.11 -23.62
N LYS A 20 13.78 8.16 -24.43
CA LYS A 20 14.80 8.35 -25.46
C LYS A 20 15.75 9.47 -25.06
N VAL A 21 17.02 9.13 -24.84
CA VAL A 21 18.06 10.08 -24.44
C VAL A 21 19.22 10.12 -25.42
N LYS A 22 20.06 11.16 -25.29
CA LYS A 22 21.35 11.24 -25.99
C LYS A 22 22.27 10.10 -25.56
N ASN A 23 23.00 9.52 -26.51
CA ASN A 23 23.81 8.31 -26.27
C ASN A 23 24.84 8.50 -25.15
N GLY A 24 25.50 9.66 -25.08
CA GLY A 24 26.49 9.96 -24.02
C GLY A 24 25.87 10.03 -22.63
N TYR A 25 24.69 10.63 -22.50
CA TYR A 25 23.99 10.71 -21.22
C TYR A 25 23.55 9.32 -20.72
N GLY A 26 23.08 8.46 -21.62
CA GLY A 26 22.75 7.09 -21.29
C GLY A 26 23.96 6.26 -20.87
N ARG A 27 25.00 6.22 -21.71
CA ARG A 27 26.16 5.33 -21.53
C ARG A 27 27.10 5.77 -20.42
N ASN A 28 27.30 7.08 -20.24
CA ASN A 28 28.30 7.59 -19.31
C ASN A 28 27.72 7.98 -17.95
N TYR A 29 26.39 8.19 -17.85
CA TYR A 29 25.75 8.67 -16.62
C TYR A 29 24.67 7.72 -16.12
N LEU A 30 23.61 7.48 -16.88
CA LEU A 30 22.43 6.74 -16.40
C LEU A 30 22.69 5.25 -16.18
N ILE A 31 23.37 4.58 -17.12
CA ILE A 31 23.67 3.15 -17.02
C ILE A 31 24.72 2.86 -15.93
N PRO A 32 25.87 3.56 -15.86
CA PRO A 32 26.89 3.27 -14.84
C PRO A 32 26.42 3.56 -13.43
N LYS A 33 25.55 4.57 -13.24
CA LYS A 33 24.92 4.85 -11.94
C LYS A 33 23.78 3.90 -11.59
N GLY A 34 23.45 2.94 -12.45
CA GLY A 34 22.35 1.98 -12.23
C GLY A 34 20.95 2.59 -12.33
N MET A 35 20.85 3.83 -12.81
CA MET A 35 19.59 4.58 -12.86
C MET A 35 18.70 4.15 -14.04
N ALA A 36 19.29 3.56 -15.07
CA ALA A 36 18.58 3.09 -16.26
C ALA A 36 19.22 1.83 -16.86
N MET A 37 18.46 1.13 -17.69
CA MET A 37 18.90 -0.04 -18.46
C MET A 37 18.58 0.15 -19.95
N ILE A 38 19.31 -0.51 -20.84
CA ILE A 38 19.04 -0.48 -22.28
C ILE A 38 17.65 -1.06 -22.58
N ALA A 39 16.83 -0.33 -23.33
CA ALA A 39 15.50 -0.77 -23.74
C ALA A 39 15.53 -1.66 -24.98
N ASN A 40 16.15 -2.85 -24.89
CA ASN A 40 16.05 -3.86 -25.94
C ASN A 40 14.70 -4.62 -25.85
N GLU A 41 14.37 -5.40 -26.89
CA GLU A 41 13.10 -6.14 -26.92
C GLU A 41 12.94 -7.11 -25.74
N SER A 42 14.03 -7.77 -25.33
CA SER A 42 14.03 -8.69 -24.19
C SER A 42 13.66 -7.97 -22.89
N ASN A 43 14.30 -6.84 -22.61
CA ASN A 43 14.07 -6.04 -21.40
C ASN A 43 12.68 -5.39 -21.41
N LYS A 44 12.17 -4.98 -22.59
CA LYS A 44 10.78 -4.50 -22.72
C LYS A 44 9.77 -5.62 -22.39
N LYS A 45 10.01 -6.85 -22.86
CA LYS A 45 9.16 -8.01 -22.52
C LYS A 45 9.20 -8.32 -21.02
N ILE A 46 10.40 -8.39 -20.44
CA ILE A 46 10.59 -8.61 -18.99
C ILE A 46 9.87 -7.52 -18.19
N LEU A 47 9.98 -6.26 -18.60
CA LEU A 47 9.28 -5.16 -17.94
C LEU A 47 7.77 -5.37 -17.98
N SER A 48 7.20 -5.68 -19.15
CA SER A 48 5.76 -5.90 -19.28
C SER A 48 5.25 -7.04 -18.41
N GLU A 49 6.04 -8.12 -18.27
CA GLU A 49 5.71 -9.26 -17.42
C GLU A 49 5.77 -8.89 -15.94
N ASN A 50 6.83 -8.17 -15.53
CA ASN A 50 6.97 -7.70 -14.15
C ASN A 50 5.83 -6.76 -13.75
N LEU A 51 5.43 -5.84 -14.64
CA LEU A 51 4.30 -4.94 -14.40
C LEU A 51 3.00 -5.72 -14.23
N LYS A 52 2.70 -6.68 -15.12
CA LYS A 52 1.52 -7.55 -14.99
C LYS A 52 1.51 -8.32 -13.66
N GLN A 53 2.65 -8.85 -13.24
CA GLN A 53 2.77 -9.57 -11.98
C GLN A 53 2.57 -8.64 -10.77
N GLN A 54 3.10 -7.41 -10.82
CA GLN A 54 2.88 -6.41 -9.78
C GLN A 54 1.41 -5.98 -9.71
N GLU A 55 0.78 -5.72 -10.85
CA GLU A 55 -0.64 -5.38 -10.94
C GLU A 55 -1.52 -6.51 -10.39
N HIS A 56 -1.22 -7.76 -10.74
CA HIS A 56 -1.96 -8.92 -10.23
C HIS A 56 -1.86 -9.02 -8.70
N LYS A 57 -0.64 -8.93 -8.14
CA LYS A 57 -0.43 -8.96 -6.69
C LYS A 57 -1.12 -7.78 -6.00
N ALA A 58 -1.05 -6.58 -6.57
CA ALA A 58 -1.72 -5.41 -6.05
C ALA A 58 -3.26 -5.57 -6.06
N ALA A 59 -3.81 -6.14 -7.13
CA ALA A 59 -5.23 -6.43 -7.25
C ALA A 59 -5.70 -7.49 -6.24
N GLU A 60 -4.91 -8.55 -6.02
CA GLU A 60 -5.20 -9.57 -5.00
C GLU A 60 -5.20 -8.98 -3.59
N LEU A 61 -4.18 -8.17 -3.26
CA LEU A 61 -4.10 -7.48 -1.97
C LEU A 61 -5.27 -6.51 -1.78
N TYR A 62 -5.63 -5.77 -2.82
CA TYR A 62 -6.76 -4.84 -2.78
C TYR A 62 -8.09 -5.58 -2.58
N LYS A 63 -8.32 -6.68 -3.31
CA LYS A 63 -9.51 -7.53 -3.14
C LYS A 63 -9.60 -8.08 -1.72
N GLY A 64 -8.52 -8.66 -1.19
CA GLY A 64 -8.50 -9.17 0.18
C GLY A 64 -8.75 -8.08 1.23
N ALA A 65 -8.20 -6.88 1.03
CA ALA A 65 -8.45 -5.73 1.90
C ALA A 65 -9.90 -5.25 1.82
N LYS A 66 -10.50 -5.24 0.63
CA LYS A 66 -11.90 -4.85 0.42
C LYS A 66 -12.86 -5.85 1.05
N ASP A 67 -12.64 -7.16 0.87
CA ASP A 67 -13.45 -8.20 1.49
C ASP A 67 -13.37 -8.14 3.03
N ALA A 68 -12.19 -7.82 3.57
CA ALA A 68 -12.02 -7.59 5.00
C ALA A 68 -12.79 -6.34 5.46
N ALA A 69 -12.73 -5.24 4.70
CA ALA A 69 -13.48 -4.02 5.00
C ALA A 69 -15.00 -4.25 5.00
N ASP A 70 -15.52 -4.98 4.00
CA ASP A 70 -16.94 -5.30 3.90
C ASP A 70 -17.43 -6.16 5.08
N LYS A 71 -16.59 -7.11 5.55
CA LYS A 71 -16.88 -7.91 6.75
C LYS A 71 -16.92 -7.06 8.02
N ILE A 72 -15.98 -6.13 8.17
CA ILE A 72 -15.94 -5.21 9.32
C ILE A 72 -17.15 -4.26 9.28
N GLN A 73 -17.51 -3.74 8.10
CA GLN A 73 -18.64 -2.83 7.95
C GLN A 73 -19.99 -3.49 8.29
N LYS A 74 -20.16 -4.78 7.96
CA LYS A 74 -21.37 -5.55 8.28
C LYS A 74 -21.42 -6.01 9.74
N ALA A 75 -20.29 -6.01 10.44
CA ALA A 75 -20.22 -6.45 11.82
C ALA A 75 -20.58 -5.32 12.78
N THR A 76 -21.52 -5.57 13.68
CA THR A 76 -21.79 -4.68 14.81
C THR A 76 -20.73 -4.92 15.88
N ILE A 77 -19.77 -4.02 16.00
CA ILE A 77 -18.69 -4.12 17.00
C ILE A 77 -19.23 -3.59 18.32
N SER A 78 -19.46 -4.49 19.28
CA SER A 78 -19.84 -4.13 20.65
C SER A 78 -18.62 -4.18 21.55
N VAL A 79 -18.33 -3.08 22.24
CA VAL A 79 -17.27 -3.00 23.25
C VAL A 79 -17.95 -2.72 24.60
N GLY A 80 -17.88 -3.68 25.52
CA GLY A 80 -18.41 -3.51 26.86
C GLY A 80 -17.51 -2.60 27.70
N ALA A 81 -18.04 -1.48 28.18
CA ALA A 81 -17.35 -0.57 29.08
C ALA A 81 -18.13 -0.40 30.40
N LYS A 82 -17.43 -0.17 31.51
CA LYS A 82 -18.07 0.12 32.80
C LYS A 82 -18.59 1.55 32.81
N VAL A 83 -19.89 1.72 33.05
CA VAL A 83 -20.57 3.02 33.07
C VAL A 83 -20.81 3.48 34.50
N GLY A 84 -20.60 4.77 34.78
CA GLY A 84 -20.88 5.40 36.06
C GLY A 84 -22.32 5.88 36.23
N LYS A 85 -22.61 6.50 37.38
CA LYS A 85 -23.96 7.00 37.72
C LYS A 85 -24.50 8.08 36.76
N GLU A 86 -23.64 8.76 36.01
CA GLU A 86 -24.00 9.82 35.07
C GLU A 86 -23.91 9.40 33.59
N GLU A 87 -24.05 8.09 33.28
CA GLU A 87 -23.90 7.56 31.91
C GLU A 87 -22.51 7.78 31.26
N LYS A 88 -21.56 8.36 32.00
CA LYS A 88 -20.16 8.51 31.59
C LYS A 88 -19.40 7.20 31.78
N ILE A 89 -18.62 6.82 30.77
CA ILE A 89 -17.73 5.65 30.82
C ILE A 89 -16.58 5.94 31.80
N PHE A 90 -16.26 4.96 32.64
CA PHE A 90 -15.04 5.02 33.44
C PHE A 90 -13.83 4.66 32.56
N GLY A 91 -13.08 5.68 32.16
CA GLY A 91 -11.92 5.55 31.26
C GLY A 91 -12.26 5.96 29.83
N SER A 92 -11.50 5.43 28.87
CA SER A 92 -11.74 5.64 27.43
C SER A 92 -11.59 4.32 26.67
N VAL A 93 -12.36 4.18 25.58
CA VAL A 93 -12.17 3.05 24.66
C VAL A 93 -10.92 3.30 23.83
N THR A 94 -9.91 2.45 24.01
CA THR A 94 -8.64 2.60 23.30
C THR A 94 -8.64 1.84 21.97
N ASN A 95 -7.78 2.26 21.04
CA ASN A 95 -7.56 1.55 19.76
C ASN A 95 -7.24 0.05 19.93
N ILE A 96 -6.61 -0.31 21.07
CA ILE A 96 -6.27 -1.70 21.39
C ILE A 96 -7.54 -2.51 21.66
N GLN A 97 -8.42 -1.99 22.52
CA GLN A 97 -9.70 -2.63 22.84
C GLN A 97 -10.60 -2.76 21.61
N LEU A 98 -10.61 -1.74 20.74
CA LEU A 98 -11.37 -1.77 19.50
C LEU A 98 -10.81 -2.82 18.52
N ALA A 99 -9.48 -2.87 18.35
CA ALA A 99 -8.83 -3.87 17.48
C ALA A 99 -9.05 -5.30 17.98
N GLU A 100 -9.05 -5.52 19.30
CA GLU A 100 -9.39 -6.80 19.92
C GLU A 100 -10.87 -7.16 19.73
N ALA A 101 -11.79 -6.21 19.92
CA ALA A 101 -13.21 -6.43 19.68
C ALA A 101 -13.50 -6.78 18.20
N ILE A 102 -12.87 -6.07 17.26
CA ILE A 102 -12.95 -6.38 15.82
C ILE A 102 -12.44 -7.80 15.56
N LYS A 103 -11.28 -8.16 16.11
CA LYS A 103 -10.71 -9.50 15.95
C LYS A 103 -11.62 -10.58 16.53
N ASN A 104 -12.21 -10.36 17.69
CA ASN A 104 -13.08 -11.34 18.34
C ASN A 104 -14.39 -11.56 17.58
N ILE A 105 -14.94 -10.52 16.95
CA ILE A 105 -16.23 -10.60 16.24
C ILE A 105 -16.05 -11.06 14.79
N THR A 106 -15.04 -10.55 14.09
CA THR A 106 -14.87 -10.77 12.65
C THR A 106 -13.77 -11.77 12.29
N GLY A 107 -12.91 -12.14 13.26
CA GLY A 107 -11.70 -12.95 13.04
C GLY A 107 -10.58 -12.19 12.31
N ILE A 108 -10.79 -10.93 11.93
CA ILE A 108 -9.84 -10.14 11.13
C ILE A 108 -8.89 -9.41 12.07
N LYS A 109 -7.57 -9.62 11.86
CA LYS A 109 -6.54 -8.93 12.62
C LYS A 109 -6.29 -7.54 12.02
N VAL A 110 -6.82 -6.52 12.68
CA VAL A 110 -6.53 -5.11 12.36
C VAL A 110 -5.36 -4.64 13.21
N ASP A 111 -4.38 -3.97 12.59
CA ASP A 111 -3.29 -3.33 13.33
C ASP A 111 -3.82 -2.05 13.99
N ARG A 112 -3.52 -1.85 15.28
CA ARG A 112 -3.87 -0.65 16.06
C ARG A 112 -3.44 0.65 15.40
N LYS A 113 -2.37 0.64 14.58
CA LYS A 113 -1.89 1.84 13.85
C LYS A 113 -2.83 2.26 12.72
N LYS A 114 -3.71 1.35 12.27
CA LYS A 114 -4.71 1.61 11.23
C LYS A 114 -6.06 2.03 11.81
N VAL A 115 -6.21 2.04 13.14
CA VAL A 115 -7.43 2.45 13.83
C VAL A 115 -7.27 3.91 14.26
N ASN A 116 -8.07 4.79 13.68
CA ASN A 116 -8.14 6.20 14.07
C ASN A 116 -9.51 6.45 14.70
N ILE A 117 -9.52 6.79 15.99
CA ILE A 117 -10.69 7.25 16.72
C ILE A 117 -10.73 8.78 16.56
N LEU A 118 -11.74 9.30 15.86
CA LEU A 118 -11.87 10.73 15.57
C LEU A 118 -12.41 11.52 16.77
N ASP A 119 -13.31 10.92 17.54
CA ASP A 119 -13.84 11.48 18.79
C ASP A 119 -13.70 10.47 19.91
N VAL A 120 -13.20 10.91 21.06
CA VAL A 120 -13.09 10.08 22.27
C VAL A 120 -14.51 9.75 22.74
N ILE A 121 -14.86 8.46 22.71
CA ILE A 121 -16.10 7.89 23.25
C ILE A 121 -15.88 7.50 24.71
#